data_AF-A0A0B4EDV3-F1
#
_entry.id   AF-A0A0B4EDV3-F1
#
_cell.length_a   1.000
_cell.length_b   1.000
_cell.length_c   1.000
_cell.angle_alpha   90.00
_cell.angle_beta   90.00
_cell.angle_gamma   90.00
#
_symmetry.space_group_name_H-M   'P 1'
#
loop_
_entity.id
_entity.type
_entity.pdbx_description
1 polymer ?
#
loop_
_entity_poly.entity_id
_entity_poly.type
_entity_poly.pdbx_seq_one_letter_code
_entity_poly.pdbx_strand_id
1 'polypeptide(L)' 'IDLQVMFNQVPLTLDSTEVVGAEVARTGTRAELEIAAIQPDDGYQGGSYYGTVHLMFDFLAP' A
#
# COMPACT_ATOMS: atom_id res chain seq x y z
N ILE A 1 0.32 14.29 7.99
CA ILE A 1 -0.82 13.54 7.42
C ILE A 1 -0.38 12.12 7.28
N ASP A 2 -1.22 11.19 7.71
CA ASP A 2 -0.93 9.77 7.53
C ASP A 2 -1.47 9.32 6.18
N LEU A 3 -0.89 8.26 5.62
CA LEU A 3 -1.32 7.68 4.37
C LEU A 3 -1.86 6.28 4.63
N GLN A 4 -3.04 6.00 4.10
CA GLN A 4 -3.54 4.65 3.93
C GLN A 4 -3.01 4.11 2.61
N VAL A 5 -2.37 2.94 2.66
CA VAL A 5 -1.86 2.25 1.48
C VAL A 5 -2.47 0.87 1.45
N MET A 6 -3.13 0.54 0.35
CA MET A 6 -3.74 -0.76 0.14
C MET A 6 -3.26 -1.35 -1.18
N PHE A 7 -2.95 -2.64 -1.16
CA PHE A 7 -2.64 -3.39 -2.37
C PHE A 7 -3.56 -4.60 -2.44
N ASN A 8 -4.27 -4.77 -3.56
CA ASN A 8 -5.24 -5.84 -3.73
C ASN A 8 -6.27 -5.90 -2.59
N GLN A 9 -6.76 -4.72 -2.15
CA GLN A 9 -7.69 -4.55 -1.02
C GLN A 9 -7.12 -4.98 0.36
N VAL A 10 -5.83 -5.31 0.44
CA VAL A 10 -5.15 -5.63 1.70
C VAL A 10 -4.39 -4.39 2.19
N PRO A 11 -4.57 -3.96 3.46
CA PRO A 11 -3.82 -2.85 4.02
C PRO A 11 -2.34 -3.24 4.16
N LEU A 12 -1.46 -2.36 3.68
CA LEU A 12 -0.02 -2.53 3.86
C LEU A 12 0.41 -1.86 5.17
N THR A 13 1.30 -2.54 5.89
CA THR A 13 1.92 -2.03 7.11
C THR A 13 3.43 -2.27 7.03
N LEU A 14 4.16 -2.02 8.12
CA LEU A 14 5.58 -2.39 8.22
C LEU A 14 5.77 -3.90 8.40
N ASP A 15 4.72 -4.63 8.80
CA ASP A 15 4.72 -6.07 8.93
C ASP A 15 4.41 -6.74 7.58
N SER A 16 5.09 -7.85 7.31
CA SER A 16 4.86 -8.63 6.09
C SER A 16 3.49 -9.29 6.10
N THR A 17 2.75 -9.14 4.99
CA THR A 17 1.46 -9.79 4.76
C THR A 17 1.40 -10.35 3.34
N GLU A 18 0.71 -11.47 3.17
CA GLU A 18 0.41 -11.99 1.84
C GLU A 18 -0.65 -11.08 1.20
N VAL A 19 -0.34 -10.56 0.00
CA VAL A 19 -1.24 -9.67 -0.76
C VAL A 19 -1.67 -10.27 -2.09
N VAL A 20 -0.93 -11.26 -2.58
CA VAL A 20 -1.24 -12.07 -3.77
C VAL A 20 -0.76 -13.48 -3.48
N GLY A 21 -1.64 -14.48 -3.64
CA GLY A 21 -1.27 -15.88 -3.47
C GLY A 21 -0.25 -16.36 -4.53
N ALA A 22 0.55 -17.36 -4.16
CA ALA A 22 1.71 -17.80 -4.95
C ALA A 22 1.41 -18.14 -6.43
N GLU A 23 0.31 -18.86 -6.71
CA GLU A 23 -0.07 -19.26 -8.07
C GLU A 23 -0.39 -18.05 -8.97
N VAL A 24 -1.04 -17.03 -8.39
CA VAL A 24 -1.40 -15.80 -9.10
C VAL A 24 -0.16 -14.94 -9.30
N ALA A 25 0.69 -14.81 -8.28
CA ALA A 25 1.95 -14.08 -8.36
C ALA A 25 2.89 -14.68 -9.42
N ARG A 26 2.93 -16.02 -9.53
CA ARG A 26 3.74 -16.74 -10.53
C ARG A 26 3.32 -16.43 -11.97
N THR A 27 2.02 -16.32 -12.21
CA THR A 27 1.48 -16.02 -13.55
C THR A 27 1.51 -14.52 -13.85
N GLY A 28 1.50 -13.70 -12.81
CA GLY A 28 1.38 -12.25 -12.89
C GLY A 28 -0.08 -11.83 -13.10
N THR A 29 -0.53 -10.85 -12.33
CA THR A 29 -1.85 -10.24 -12.50
C THR A 29 -1.78 -8.74 -12.26
N ARG A 30 -2.77 -8.00 -12.76
CA ARG A 30 -2.99 -6.61 -12.36
C ARG A 30 -3.80 -6.61 -11.07
N ALA A 31 -3.25 -5.98 -10.05
CA ALA A 31 -3.93 -5.72 -8.79
C ALA A 31 -3.99 -4.22 -8.55
N GLU A 32 -5.02 -3.79 -7.82
CA GLU A 32 -5.22 -2.39 -7.46
C GLU A 32 -4.22 -1.95 -6.40
N LEU A 33 -3.67 -0.74 -6.58
CA LEU A 33 -2.89 -0.02 -5.58
C LEU A 33 -3.63 1.27 -5.25
N GLU A 34 -4.07 1.40 -4.01
CA GLU A 34 -4.70 2.61 -3.49
C GLU A 34 -3.73 3.30 -2.52
N ILE A 35 -3.54 4.61 -2.71
CA ILE A 35 -2.78 5.47 -1.80
C ILE A 35 -3.65 6.70 -1.52
N ALA A 36 -4.12 6.81 -0.28
CA ALA A 36 -5.04 7.86 0.15
C ALA A 36 -4.50 8.58 1.39
N ALA A 37 -4.71 9.90 1.46
CA ALA A 37 -4.44 10.65 2.68
C ALA A 37 -5.55 10.38 3.70
N ILE A 38 -5.14 10.10 4.93
CA ILE A 38 -6.05 10.02 6.07
C ILE A 38 -6.24 11.45 6.59
N GLN A 39 -7.49 11.89 6.66
CA GLN A 39 -7.82 13.19 7.21
C GLN A 39 -7.50 13.22 8.71
N PRO A 40 -6.67 14.18 9.18
CA PRO A 40 -6.43 14.37 10.62
C PRO A 40 -7.71 14.78 11.36
N ASP A 41 -7.80 14.51 12.66
CA ASP A 41 -8.96 14.84 13.49
C ASP A 41 -9.29 16.34 13.51
N ASP A 42 -8.27 17.19 13.46
CA ASP A 42 -8.37 18.65 13.39
C ASP A 42 -8.50 19.18 11.94
N GLY A 43 -8.58 18.27 10.96
CA GLY A 43 -8.64 18.57 9.55
C GLY A 43 -7.29 18.87 8.91
N TYR A 44 -7.31 19.23 7.64
CA TYR A 44 -6.10 19.63 6.92
C TYR A 44 -5.73 21.08 7.24
N GLN A 45 -4.50 21.30 7.67
CA GLN A 45 -3.95 22.66 7.78
C GLN A 45 -3.62 23.21 6.37
N GLY A 46 -3.74 24.53 6.19
CA GLY A 46 -3.43 25.16 4.90
C GLY A 46 -1.95 25.04 4.56
N GLY A 47 -1.63 24.65 3.32
CA GLY A 47 -0.26 24.49 2.83
C GLY A 47 -0.13 23.40 1.77
N SER A 48 1.13 23.08 1.43
CA SER A 48 1.46 21.99 0.50
C SER A 48 2.07 20.82 1.25
N TYR A 49 1.57 19.61 0.97
CA TYR A 49 2.05 18.36 1.57
C TYR A 49 2.80 17.54 0.52
N TYR A 50 3.95 17.00 0.91
CA TYR A 50 4.76 16.13 0.07
C TYR A 50 5.17 14.91 0.90
N GLY A 51 5.22 13.74 0.27
CA GLY A 51 5.61 12.50 0.91
C GLY A 51 6.00 11.44 -0.11
N THR A 52 6.68 10.41 0.36
CA THR A 52 7.12 9.28 -0.47
C THR A 52 6.62 8.00 0.16
N VAL A 53 6.03 7.12 -0.65
CA VAL A 53 5.66 5.75 -0.25
C VAL A 53 6.69 4.80 -0.84
N HIS A 54 7.37 4.04 0.00
CA HIS A 54 8.20 2.92 -0.44
C HIS A 54 7.46 1.61 -0.24
N LEU A 55 7.30 0.86 -1.33
CA LEU A 55 6.66 -0.45 -1.36
C LEU A 55 7.73 -1.50 -1.63
N MET A 56 7.68 -2.60 -0.89
CA MET A 56 8.54 -3.74 -1.10
C MET A 56 7.68 -4.99 -1.23
N PHE A 57 7.85 -5.70 -2.33
CA PHE A 57 7.24 -7.00 -2.57
C PHE A 57 8.36 -8.02 -2.63
N ASP A 58 8.19 -9.11 -1.90
CA ASP A 58 9.05 -10.27 -1.98
C ASP A 58 8.24 -11.46 -2.50
N PHE A 59 8.93 -12.38 -3.15
CA PHE A 59 8.36 -13.63 -3.61
C PHE A 59 9.37 -14.72 -3.29
N LEU A 60 8.95 -15.73 -2.51
CA LEU A 60 9.78 -16.89 -2.27
C LEU A 60 10.02 -17.59 -3.62
N ALA A 61 11.24 -17.50 -4.12
CA ALA A 61 11.65 -18.22 -5.31
C ALA A 61 11.32 -19.72 -5.15
N PRO A 62 10.78 -20.40 -6.19
CA PRO A 62 10.48 -21.82 -6.14
C PRO A 62 11.73 -22.68 -5.95
#